data_AF-A0A7Y8LAA7-F1
#
_entry.id   AF-A0A7Y8LAA7-F1
#
_cell.length_a   1.000
_cell.length_b   1.000
_cell.length_c   1.000
_cell.angle_alpha   90.00
_cell.angle_beta   90.00
_cell.angle_gamma   90.00
#
_symmetry.space_group_name_H-M   'P 1'
#
loop_
_entity.id
_entity.type
_entity.pdbx_description
1 polymer ?
#
loop_
_entity_poly.entity_id
_entity_poly.type
_entity_poly.pdbx_seq_one_letter_code
_entity_poly.pdbx_strand_id
1 'polypeptide(L)'
;PTLYKNFLRYLQIGFYPFFIEDEVEYKNKLFNACEKIIHEDIPSLNKIEYAHLSIFKKLIAKLIYSKVPFKLNITALCKEFEISHPTLATYLEILEKTKLIIPVKKYSKNISKKADKLLFGNTNLLYTFADEFGVEVDIGTVRETFFVSCFENIYYSDIGDFVVNENIFEIGGKNKDFKQIKDVNSYLAIDTDYSTEKNKIPLWLFGFLK
;
A
#
# COMPACT_ATOMS: atom_id res chain seq x y z
N PRO A 1 -19.48 10.73 -16.90
CA PRO A 1 -19.56 10.53 -15.44
C PRO A 1 -19.62 9.02 -15.07
N THR A 2 -18.63 8.26 -15.52
CA THR A 2 -18.51 6.80 -15.27
C THR A 2 -17.08 6.41 -14.91
N LEU A 3 -16.14 7.36 -14.92
CA LEU A 3 -14.72 7.09 -14.73
C LEU A 3 -14.46 6.68 -13.29
N TYR A 4 -15.02 7.41 -12.32
CA TYR A 4 -14.90 7.06 -10.91
C TYR A 4 -15.52 5.68 -10.61
N LYS A 5 -16.66 5.35 -11.23
CA LYS A 5 -17.26 4.01 -11.11
C LYS A 5 -16.35 2.92 -11.65
N ASN A 6 -15.77 3.12 -12.84
CA ASN A 6 -14.82 2.17 -13.44
C ASN A 6 -13.55 2.05 -12.60
N PHE A 7 -13.09 3.16 -12.03
CA PHE A 7 -11.96 3.20 -11.11
C PHE A 7 -12.22 2.37 -9.85
N LEU A 8 -13.42 2.44 -9.25
CA LEU A 8 -13.76 1.60 -8.10
C LEU A 8 -13.68 0.09 -8.42
N ARG A 9 -14.04 -0.32 -9.64
CA ARG A 9 -13.83 -1.71 -10.10
C ARG A 9 -12.34 -2.01 -10.29
N TYR A 10 -11.60 -1.08 -10.89
CA TYR A 10 -10.15 -1.23 -11.07
C TYR A 10 -9.43 -1.48 -9.74
N LEU A 11 -9.80 -0.74 -8.69
CA LEU A 11 -9.19 -0.87 -7.36
C LEU A 11 -9.34 -2.26 -6.74
N GLN A 12 -10.31 -3.06 -7.17
CA GLN A 12 -10.52 -4.42 -6.67
C GLN A 12 -9.92 -5.48 -7.60
N ILE A 13 -10.08 -5.32 -8.91
CA ILE A 13 -9.79 -6.38 -9.89
C ILE A 13 -9.12 -5.90 -11.19
N GLY A 14 -8.62 -4.66 -11.28
CA GLY A 14 -8.03 -4.12 -12.52
C GLY A 14 -6.51 -4.10 -12.65
N PHE A 15 -5.73 -4.41 -11.60
CA PHE A 15 -4.28 -4.29 -11.59
C PHE A 15 -3.55 -5.45 -12.29
N TYR A 16 -4.01 -6.69 -12.10
CA TYR A 16 -3.41 -7.89 -12.68
C TYR A 16 -4.30 -8.47 -13.78
N PRO A 17 -3.78 -9.12 -14.82
CA PRO A 17 -4.57 -9.55 -15.99
C PRO A 17 -5.52 -10.74 -15.74
N PHE A 18 -5.72 -11.18 -14.49
CA PHE A 18 -6.62 -12.30 -14.16
C PHE A 18 -8.09 -12.00 -14.47
N PHE A 19 -8.49 -10.72 -14.50
CA PHE A 19 -9.87 -10.30 -14.79
C PHE A 19 -10.30 -10.58 -16.23
N ILE A 20 -9.34 -10.80 -17.13
CA ILE A 20 -9.61 -11.12 -18.54
C ILE A 20 -10.20 -12.53 -18.65
N GLU A 21 -9.78 -13.44 -17.79
CA GLU A 21 -10.22 -14.83 -17.79
C GLU A 21 -11.49 -15.01 -16.97
N ASP A 22 -11.48 -14.56 -15.72
CA ASP A 22 -12.61 -14.73 -14.79
C ASP A 22 -12.52 -13.73 -13.63
N GLU A 23 -13.52 -12.86 -13.52
CA GLU A 23 -13.62 -11.88 -12.42
C GLU A 23 -13.96 -12.53 -11.07
N VAL A 24 -14.68 -13.66 -11.08
CA VAL A 24 -15.07 -14.38 -9.86
C VAL A 24 -13.83 -15.03 -9.23
N GLU A 25 -13.01 -15.68 -10.05
CA GLU A 25 -11.77 -16.34 -9.60
C GLU A 25 -10.58 -15.39 -9.45
N TYR A 26 -10.74 -14.09 -9.76
CA TYR A 26 -9.66 -13.10 -9.76
C TYR A 26 -8.84 -13.14 -8.46
N LYS A 27 -9.53 -13.04 -7.31
CA LYS A 27 -8.85 -12.93 -6.01
C LYS A 27 -8.21 -14.25 -5.62
N ASN A 28 -8.85 -15.39 -5.90
CA ASN A 28 -8.29 -16.73 -5.67
C ASN A 28 -7.01 -16.93 -6.47
N LYS A 29 -7.01 -16.57 -7.75
CA LYS A 29 -5.81 -16.64 -8.62
C LYS A 29 -4.70 -15.73 -8.12
N LEU A 30 -5.02 -14.50 -7.75
CA LEU A 30 -4.03 -13.57 -7.20
C LEU A 30 -3.46 -14.06 -5.87
N PHE A 31 -4.30 -14.58 -4.97
CA PHE A 31 -3.86 -15.14 -3.70
C PHE A 31 -2.91 -16.33 -3.90
N ASN A 32 -3.28 -17.28 -4.78
CA ASN A 32 -2.44 -18.43 -5.11
C ASN A 32 -1.10 -18.00 -5.72
N ALA A 33 -1.08 -16.96 -6.56
CA ALA A 33 0.16 -16.40 -7.08
C ALA A 33 1.03 -15.81 -5.97
N CYS A 34 0.43 -15.09 -5.01
CA CYS A 34 1.15 -14.56 -3.85
C CYS A 34 1.69 -15.67 -2.93
N GLU A 35 0.93 -16.73 -2.66
CA GLU A 35 1.40 -17.87 -1.86
C GLU A 35 2.59 -18.55 -2.55
N LYS A 36 2.57 -18.72 -3.88
CA LYS A 36 3.73 -19.23 -4.63
C LYS A 36 4.96 -18.34 -4.48
N ILE A 37 4.79 -17.02 -4.59
CA ILE A 37 5.90 -16.07 -4.34
C ILE A 37 6.48 -16.29 -2.93
N ILE A 38 5.63 -16.43 -1.92
CA ILE A 38 6.09 -16.57 -0.52
C ILE A 38 6.76 -17.92 -0.27
N HIS A 39 6.23 -19.00 -0.84
CA HIS A 39 6.64 -20.37 -0.53
C HIS A 39 7.68 -20.95 -1.49
N GLU A 40 7.83 -20.39 -2.69
CA GLU A 40 8.74 -20.89 -3.73
C GLU A 40 9.79 -19.84 -4.13
N ASP A 41 9.37 -18.64 -4.53
CA ASP A 41 10.30 -17.62 -5.06
C ASP A 41 11.19 -17.03 -3.95
N ILE A 42 10.61 -16.64 -2.81
CA ILE A 42 11.36 -16.09 -1.68
C ILE A 42 12.47 -17.04 -1.20
N PRO A 43 12.20 -18.33 -0.87
CA PRO A 43 13.25 -19.24 -0.40
C PRO A 43 14.25 -19.64 -1.49
N SER A 44 13.85 -19.68 -2.76
CA SER A 44 14.78 -20.05 -3.85
C SER A 44 15.78 -18.93 -4.18
N LEU A 45 15.38 -17.67 -4.01
CA LEU A 45 16.21 -16.50 -4.34
C LEU A 45 17.00 -15.96 -3.14
N ASN A 46 16.70 -16.41 -1.92
CA ASN A 46 17.28 -15.86 -0.70
C ASN A 46 17.72 -16.99 0.25
N LYS A 47 18.85 -16.79 0.94
CA LYS A 47 19.31 -17.73 1.98
C LYS A 47 18.49 -17.52 3.26
N ILE A 48 17.33 -18.16 3.34
CA ILE A 48 16.39 -18.07 4.46
C ILE A 48 16.23 -19.44 5.10
N GLU A 49 16.19 -19.47 6.43
CA GLU A 49 15.82 -20.67 7.17
C GLU A 49 14.34 -21.01 6.93
N TYR A 50 14.04 -22.26 6.60
CA TYR A 50 12.67 -22.68 6.28
C TYR A 50 11.65 -22.33 7.38
N ALA A 51 12.07 -22.39 8.66
CA ALA A 51 11.25 -22.01 9.81
C ALA A 51 10.73 -20.55 9.74
N HIS A 52 11.50 -19.67 9.09
CA HIS A 52 11.17 -18.25 8.96
C HIS A 52 10.21 -17.94 7.79
N LEU A 53 9.87 -18.91 6.94
CA LEU A 53 8.86 -18.69 5.89
C LEU A 53 7.50 -18.27 6.48
N SER A 54 7.15 -18.81 7.64
CA SER A 54 5.94 -18.44 8.37
C SER A 54 5.89 -16.95 8.76
N ILE A 55 7.05 -16.27 8.87
CA ILE A 55 7.15 -14.86 9.26
C ILE A 55 6.62 -13.94 8.15
N PHE A 56 6.82 -14.30 6.88
CA PHE A 56 6.27 -13.54 5.76
C PHE A 56 4.73 -13.51 5.81
N LYS A 57 4.10 -14.66 6.03
CA LYS A 57 2.64 -14.77 6.20
C LYS A 57 2.16 -14.02 7.43
N LYS A 58 2.89 -14.09 8.55
CA LYS A 58 2.59 -13.29 9.77
C LYS A 58 2.69 -11.79 9.51
N LEU A 59 3.68 -11.31 8.73
CA LEU A 59 3.82 -9.91 8.36
C LEU A 59 2.63 -9.42 7.52
N ILE A 60 2.20 -10.21 6.53
CA ILE A 60 1.01 -9.91 5.72
C ILE A 60 -0.24 -9.89 6.58
N ALA A 61 -0.42 -10.89 7.44
CA ALA A 61 -1.53 -10.93 8.39
C ALA A 61 -1.53 -9.70 9.30
N LYS A 62 -0.37 -9.28 9.82
CA LYS A 62 -0.26 -8.05 10.62
C LYS A 62 -0.70 -6.83 9.85
N LEU A 63 -0.30 -6.70 8.58
CA LEU A 63 -0.70 -5.58 7.73
C LEU A 63 -2.22 -5.54 7.51
N ILE A 64 -2.87 -6.69 7.40
CA ILE A 64 -4.33 -6.79 7.27
C ILE A 64 -5.05 -6.45 8.58
N TYR A 65 -4.60 -6.99 9.71
CA TYR A 65 -5.27 -6.81 11.00
C TYR A 65 -4.99 -5.46 11.66
N SER A 66 -3.98 -4.74 11.22
CA SER A 66 -3.69 -3.42 11.77
C SER A 66 -4.69 -2.39 11.24
N LYS A 67 -5.35 -1.69 12.15
CA LYS A 67 -6.22 -0.57 11.79
C LYS A 67 -5.36 0.54 11.15
N VAL A 68 -5.80 0.98 9.97
CA VAL A 68 -5.35 2.07 9.09
C VAL A 68 -4.35 3.07 9.70
N PRO A 69 -3.29 3.43 8.96
CA PRO A 69 -2.36 2.59 8.22
C PRO A 69 -1.31 1.97 9.16
N PHE A 70 -0.74 0.81 8.80
CA PHE A 70 0.16 0.09 9.72
C PHE A 70 1.46 0.86 10.00
N LYS A 71 1.49 1.53 11.15
CA LYS A 71 2.69 2.18 11.67
C LYS A 71 3.63 1.12 12.25
N LEU A 72 4.82 1.01 11.67
CA LEU A 72 5.76 -0.05 12.01
C LEU A 72 6.35 0.14 13.41
N ASN A 73 5.98 -0.74 14.34
CA ASN A 73 6.69 -0.93 15.59
C ASN A 73 7.70 -2.08 15.46
N ILE A 74 8.88 -1.76 14.94
CA ILE A 74 9.97 -2.73 14.69
C ILE A 74 10.30 -3.54 15.94
N THR A 75 10.38 -2.90 17.11
CA THR A 75 10.72 -3.58 18.37
C THR A 75 9.62 -4.57 18.79
N ALA A 76 8.35 -4.20 18.64
CA ALA A 76 7.24 -5.10 18.93
C ALA A 76 7.21 -6.29 17.96
N LEU A 77 7.43 -6.05 16.66
CA LEU A 77 7.47 -7.12 15.66
C LEU A 77 8.64 -8.08 15.87
N CYS A 78 9.84 -7.56 16.17
CA CYS A 78 11.01 -8.39 16.48
C CYS A 78 10.75 -9.29 17.70
N LYS A 79 10.13 -8.72 18.76
CA LYS A 79 9.76 -9.48 19.96
C LYS A 79 8.73 -10.56 19.65
N GLU A 80 7.69 -10.23 18.89
CA GLU A 80 6.60 -11.16 18.56
C GLU A 80 7.04 -12.29 17.63
N PHE A 81 7.91 -12.00 16.67
CA PHE A 81 8.42 -12.99 15.72
C PHE A 81 9.72 -13.67 16.19
N GLU A 82 10.24 -13.27 17.35
CA GLU A 82 11.46 -13.80 17.94
C GLU A 82 12.68 -13.71 17.00
N ILE A 83 12.79 -12.60 16.28
CA ILE A 83 13.90 -12.32 15.33
C ILE A 83 14.64 -11.04 15.67
N SER A 84 15.86 -10.91 15.14
CA SER A 84 16.66 -9.70 15.28
C SER A 84 16.14 -8.55 14.40
N HIS A 85 16.47 -7.30 14.78
CA HIS A 85 16.18 -6.11 13.96
C HIS A 85 16.76 -6.23 12.53
N PRO A 86 18.03 -6.63 12.31
CA PRO A 86 18.55 -6.87 10.97
C PRO A 86 17.76 -7.92 10.18
N THR A 87 17.35 -9.02 10.82
CA THR A 87 16.55 -10.07 10.16
C THR A 87 15.20 -9.53 9.69
N LEU A 88 14.49 -8.78 10.55
CA LEU A 88 13.22 -8.17 10.17
C LEU A 88 13.39 -7.16 9.02
N ALA A 89 14.46 -6.35 9.05
CA ALA A 89 14.77 -5.42 7.97
C ALA A 89 14.97 -6.16 6.63
N THR A 90 15.75 -7.24 6.63
CA THR A 90 15.94 -8.10 5.45
C THR A 90 14.61 -8.68 4.94
N TYR A 91 13.71 -9.11 5.83
CA TYR A 91 12.42 -9.67 5.41
C TYR A 91 11.47 -8.62 4.83
N LEU A 92 11.47 -7.40 5.37
CA LEU A 92 10.74 -6.29 4.77
C LEU A 92 11.30 -5.93 3.38
N GLU A 93 12.62 -5.89 3.23
CA GLU A 93 13.27 -5.66 1.92
C GLU A 93 12.94 -6.76 0.90
N ILE A 94 12.86 -8.02 1.33
CA ILE A 94 12.47 -9.13 0.46
C ILE A 94 11.02 -8.96 -0.01
N LEU A 95 10.08 -8.67 0.90
CA LEU A 95 8.68 -8.43 0.54
C LEU A 95 8.47 -7.19 -0.34
N GLU A 96 9.30 -6.15 -0.15
CA GLU A 96 9.30 -4.98 -1.02
C GLU A 96 9.78 -5.35 -2.44
N LYS A 97 10.82 -6.18 -2.55
CA LYS A 97 11.33 -6.67 -3.85
C LYS A 97 10.31 -7.53 -4.60
N THR A 98 9.49 -8.30 -3.89
CA THR A 98 8.38 -9.06 -4.50
C THR A 98 7.19 -8.19 -4.89
N LYS A 99 7.22 -6.89 -4.57
CA LYS A 99 6.12 -5.93 -4.81
C LYS A 99 4.84 -6.25 -4.05
N LEU A 100 4.90 -7.10 -3.02
CA LEU A 100 3.74 -7.41 -2.17
C LEU A 100 3.41 -6.26 -1.22
N ILE A 101 4.42 -5.51 -0.78
CA ILE A 101 4.27 -4.38 0.13
C ILE A 101 5.05 -3.16 -0.38
N ILE A 102 4.68 -1.98 0.10
CA ILE A 102 5.43 -0.73 -0.05
C ILE A 102 5.76 -0.18 1.34
N PRO A 103 7.04 -0.20 1.74
CA PRO A 103 7.52 0.50 2.92
C PRO A 103 7.62 2.01 2.64
N VAL A 104 6.88 2.82 3.39
CA VAL A 104 6.90 4.28 3.27
C VAL A 104 7.72 4.88 4.40
N LYS A 105 8.75 5.66 4.03
CA LYS A 105 9.61 6.39 4.95
C LYS A 105 9.00 7.75 5.28
N LYS A 106 9.25 8.26 6.47
CA LYS A 106 8.85 9.62 6.84
C LYS A 106 9.73 10.66 6.17
N TYR A 107 9.09 11.73 5.69
CA TYR A 107 9.78 12.88 5.13
C TYR A 107 10.52 13.65 6.22
N SER A 108 11.78 13.96 5.98
CA SER A 108 12.60 14.83 6.83
C SER A 108 13.79 15.35 6.03
N LYS A 109 14.53 16.32 6.58
CA LYS A 109 15.79 16.80 5.96
C LYS A 109 16.82 15.68 5.76
N ASN A 110 16.82 14.69 6.66
CA ASN A 110 17.69 13.52 6.61
C ASN A 110 16.82 12.27 6.65
N ILE A 111 16.34 11.84 5.48
CA ILE A 111 15.43 10.71 5.35
C ILE A 111 16.04 9.47 6.00
N SER A 112 15.32 8.91 6.98
CA SER A 112 15.74 7.68 7.65
C SER A 112 15.69 6.50 6.69
N LYS A 113 16.60 5.55 6.86
CA LYS A 113 16.51 4.25 6.16
C LYS A 113 15.31 3.42 6.63
N LYS A 114 14.83 3.66 7.85
CA LYS A 114 13.71 2.93 8.45
C LYS A 114 12.38 3.43 7.87
N ALA A 115 11.55 2.49 7.44
CA ALA A 115 10.15 2.76 7.09
C ALA A 115 9.32 2.99 8.35
N ASP A 116 8.39 3.95 8.28
CA ASP A 116 7.47 4.27 9.37
C ASP A 116 6.08 3.69 9.14
N LYS A 117 5.70 3.50 7.87
CA LYS A 117 4.40 2.99 7.46
C LYS A 117 4.58 1.86 6.46
N LEU A 118 3.70 0.87 6.51
CA LEU A 118 3.66 -0.23 5.56
C LEU A 118 2.28 -0.25 4.89
N LEU A 119 2.28 -0.43 3.57
CA LEU A 119 1.07 -0.57 2.74
C LEU A 119 1.23 -1.79 1.83
N PHE A 120 0.13 -2.27 1.26
CA PHE A 120 0.20 -3.26 0.19
C PHE A 120 0.77 -2.64 -1.09
N GLY A 121 1.34 -3.48 -1.96
CA GLY A 121 1.89 -3.04 -3.24
C GLY A 121 0.89 -2.40 -4.18
N ASN A 122 -0.39 -2.78 -4.07
CA ASN A 122 -1.52 -2.17 -4.75
C ASN A 122 -2.82 -2.57 -4.04
N THR A 123 -3.93 -1.96 -4.45
CA THR A 123 -5.23 -2.19 -3.84
C THR A 123 -5.78 -3.58 -4.10
N ASN A 124 -5.43 -4.24 -5.21
CA ASN A 124 -5.93 -5.58 -5.51
C ASN A 124 -5.31 -6.60 -4.55
N LEU A 125 -4.03 -6.46 -4.20
CA LEU A 125 -3.42 -7.24 -3.12
C LEU A 125 -4.12 -7.01 -1.78
N LEU A 126 -4.40 -5.74 -1.43
CA LEU A 126 -5.13 -5.40 -0.21
C LEU A 126 -6.51 -6.09 -0.18
N TYR A 127 -7.31 -5.98 -1.24
CA TYR A 127 -8.63 -6.62 -1.31
C TYR A 127 -8.55 -8.14 -1.32
N THR A 128 -7.56 -8.74 -2.00
CA THR A 128 -7.37 -10.19 -2.04
C THR A 128 -7.05 -10.74 -0.65
N PHE A 129 -6.07 -10.16 0.04
CA PHE A 129 -5.71 -10.62 1.38
C PHE A 129 -6.78 -10.27 2.41
N ALA A 130 -7.50 -9.16 2.28
CA ALA A 130 -8.60 -8.85 3.18
C ALA A 130 -9.75 -9.87 3.06
N ASP A 131 -10.08 -10.28 1.83
CA ASP A 131 -11.09 -11.31 1.57
C ASP A 131 -10.69 -12.66 2.16
N GLU A 132 -9.46 -13.10 1.88
CA GLU A 132 -8.90 -14.36 2.41
C GLU A 132 -8.90 -14.40 3.95
N PHE A 133 -8.58 -13.27 4.59
CA PHE A 133 -8.50 -13.18 6.05
C PHE A 133 -9.84 -12.79 6.70
N GLY A 134 -10.92 -12.59 5.93
CA GLY A 134 -12.24 -12.22 6.42
C GLY A 134 -12.28 -10.83 7.10
N VAL A 135 -11.48 -9.88 6.61
CA VAL A 135 -11.35 -8.53 7.16
C VAL A 135 -11.99 -7.50 6.24
N GLU A 136 -12.76 -6.59 6.82
CA GLU A 136 -13.33 -5.47 6.07
C GLU A 136 -12.25 -4.46 5.68
N VAL A 137 -12.26 -4.02 4.42
CA VAL A 137 -11.28 -3.07 3.90
C VAL A 137 -11.71 -1.63 4.20
N ASP A 138 -10.85 -0.89 4.89
CA ASP A 138 -11.03 0.54 5.10
C ASP A 138 -10.77 1.35 3.82
N ILE A 139 -11.72 2.21 3.46
CA ILE A 139 -11.66 3.01 2.23
C ILE A 139 -10.55 4.06 2.26
N GLY A 140 -10.16 4.57 3.45
CA GLY A 140 -9.00 5.45 3.57
C GLY A 140 -7.72 4.73 3.16
N THR A 141 -7.51 3.53 3.68
CA THR A 141 -6.38 2.64 3.35
C THR A 141 -6.32 2.34 1.85
N VAL A 142 -7.47 2.08 1.23
CA VAL A 142 -7.56 1.85 -0.22
C VAL A 142 -7.05 3.05 -0.99
N ARG A 143 -7.52 4.25 -0.66
CA ARG A 143 -7.11 5.48 -1.36
C ARG A 143 -5.61 5.73 -1.21
N GLU A 144 -5.09 5.59 0.01
CA GLU A 144 -3.67 5.75 0.29
C GLU A 144 -2.82 4.70 -0.43
N THR A 145 -3.25 3.44 -0.40
CA THR A 145 -2.55 2.32 -1.07
C THR A 145 -2.50 2.55 -2.58
N PHE A 146 -3.62 2.95 -3.18
CA PHE A 146 -3.63 3.32 -4.59
C PHE A 146 -2.67 4.48 -4.87
N PHE A 147 -2.81 5.59 -4.13
CA PHE A 147 -2.00 6.79 -4.33
C PHE A 147 -0.50 6.48 -4.23
N VAL A 148 -0.08 5.75 -3.18
CA VAL A 148 1.31 5.35 -2.97
C VAL A 148 1.81 4.43 -4.08
N SER A 149 0.97 3.52 -4.57
CA SER A 149 1.34 2.62 -5.67
C SER A 149 1.63 3.34 -6.99
N CYS A 150 1.19 4.60 -7.14
CA CYS A 150 1.42 5.42 -8.33
C CYS A 150 2.82 6.07 -8.39
N PHE A 151 3.61 6.03 -7.30
CA PHE A 151 4.90 6.71 -7.23
C PHE A 151 6.04 5.77 -6.85
N GLU A 152 7.23 6.04 -7.40
CA GLU A 152 8.46 5.38 -6.95
C GLU A 152 9.02 6.01 -5.68
N ASN A 153 9.02 7.35 -5.61
CA ASN A 153 9.55 8.13 -4.51
C ASN A 153 8.43 8.90 -3.82
N ILE A 154 7.97 8.37 -2.69
CA ILE A 154 6.92 8.95 -1.87
C ILE A 154 7.26 8.79 -0.39
N TYR A 155 6.92 9.81 0.40
CA TYR A 155 7.22 9.85 1.82
C TYR A 155 5.97 10.17 2.64
N TYR A 156 5.90 9.66 3.86
CA TYR A 156 4.86 10.05 4.82
C TYR A 156 5.11 11.49 5.32
N SER A 157 4.03 12.26 5.48
CA SER A 157 4.07 13.63 6.00
C SER A 157 3.45 13.73 7.39
N ASP A 158 3.91 14.67 8.23
CA ASP A 158 3.24 15.00 9.50
C ASP A 158 2.12 16.04 9.32
N ILE A 159 2.10 16.74 8.18
CA ILE A 159 1.15 17.83 7.90
C ILE A 159 0.00 17.30 7.05
N GLY A 160 0.31 16.64 5.92
CA GLY A 160 -0.67 15.90 5.12
C GLY A 160 -0.41 14.39 5.22
N ASP A 161 -0.98 13.61 4.31
CA ASP A 161 -0.73 12.17 4.26
C ASP A 161 0.65 11.84 3.67
N PHE A 162 1.03 12.47 2.55
CA PHE A 162 2.28 12.16 1.84
C PHE A 162 3.00 13.38 1.26
N VAL A 163 4.29 13.22 0.95
CA VAL A 163 5.13 14.15 0.20
C VAL A 163 5.64 13.48 -1.07
N VAL A 164 5.46 14.14 -2.21
CA VAL A 164 6.01 13.74 -3.51
C VAL A 164 6.61 14.97 -4.19
N ASN A 165 7.90 14.91 -4.53
CA ASN A 165 8.63 16.02 -5.16
C ASN A 165 8.41 17.37 -4.45
N GLU A 166 8.58 17.38 -3.11
CA GLU A 166 8.38 18.54 -2.24
C GLU A 166 6.93 19.07 -2.13
N ASN A 167 5.97 18.48 -2.84
CA ASN A 167 4.55 18.81 -2.72
C ASN A 167 3.88 17.92 -1.66
N ILE A 168 3.02 18.51 -0.84
CA ILE A 168 2.24 17.78 0.17
C ILE A 168 0.91 17.33 -0.46
N PHE A 169 0.56 16.06 -0.29
CA PHE A 169 -0.70 15.50 -0.72
C PHE A 169 -1.52 15.05 0.48
N GLU A 170 -2.79 15.39 0.43
CA GLU A 170 -3.81 14.90 1.36
C GLU A 170 -4.87 14.14 0.56
N ILE A 171 -5.19 12.94 0.99
CA ILE A 171 -5.99 11.96 0.26
C ILE A 171 -7.32 11.80 0.98
N GLY A 172 -8.42 11.78 0.22
CA GLY A 172 -9.72 11.64 0.87
C GLY A 172 -10.90 11.45 -0.06
N GLY A 173 -12.07 11.37 0.57
CA GLY A 173 -13.33 11.35 -0.16
C GLY A 173 -13.63 12.68 -0.85
N LYS A 174 -14.70 12.71 -1.64
CA LYS A 174 -15.17 13.86 -2.42
C LYS A 174 -15.17 15.21 -1.67
N ASN A 175 -15.52 15.19 -0.38
CA ASN A 175 -15.71 16.38 0.44
C ASN A 175 -14.45 16.82 1.19
N LYS A 176 -13.29 16.19 0.95
CA LYS A 176 -12.02 16.59 1.58
C LYS A 176 -11.70 18.05 1.20
N ASP A 177 -11.25 18.81 2.19
CA ASP A 177 -10.92 20.22 2.06
C ASP A 177 -9.45 20.49 2.45
N PHE A 178 -8.95 21.68 2.16
CA PHE A 178 -7.55 22.05 2.40
C PHE A 178 -7.26 22.41 3.86
N LYS A 179 -8.17 22.24 4.83
CA LYS A 179 -7.98 22.76 6.20
C LYS A 179 -6.68 22.32 6.85
N GLN A 180 -6.28 21.08 6.61
CA GLN A 180 -5.06 20.47 7.15
C GLN A 180 -3.78 20.94 6.42
N ILE A 181 -3.88 21.40 5.18
CA ILE A 181 -2.77 21.69 4.27
C ILE A 181 -2.84 23.10 3.65
N LYS A 182 -3.52 24.04 4.31
CA LYS A 182 -3.95 25.34 3.75
C LYS A 182 -2.83 26.35 3.42
N ASP A 183 -1.67 26.22 4.06
CA ASP A 183 -0.59 27.23 4.00
C ASP A 183 0.75 26.65 3.47
N VAL A 184 0.67 25.55 2.73
CA VAL A 184 1.84 24.87 2.14
C VAL A 184 1.55 24.53 0.68
N ASN A 185 2.59 24.27 -0.12
CA ASN A 185 2.41 23.83 -1.50
C ASN A 185 1.78 22.43 -1.51
N SER A 186 0.46 22.40 -1.67
CA SER A 186 -0.34 21.22 -1.37
C SER A 186 -1.42 20.94 -2.39
N TYR A 187 -1.80 19.66 -2.43
CA TYR A 187 -2.79 19.11 -3.34
C TYR A 187 -3.70 18.15 -2.59
N LEU A 188 -4.96 18.13 -3.01
CA LEU A 188 -5.94 17.13 -2.60
C LEU A 188 -6.04 16.06 -3.68
N ALA A 189 -5.92 14.79 -3.33
CA ALA A 189 -6.30 13.68 -4.20
C ALA A 189 -7.64 13.10 -3.73
N ILE A 190 -8.69 13.25 -4.53
CA ILE A 190 -10.07 13.00 -4.08
C ILE A 190 -10.90 12.09 -4.99
N ASP A 191 -11.87 11.45 -4.37
CA ASP A 191 -12.90 10.65 -5.04
C ASP A 191 -13.88 11.52 -5.83
N THR A 192 -13.57 11.74 -7.11
CA THR A 192 -14.46 12.47 -8.03
C THR A 192 -14.21 12.04 -9.48
N ASP A 193 -15.21 12.22 -10.35
CA ASP A 193 -15.04 12.06 -11.80
C ASP A 193 -14.18 13.17 -12.39
N TYR A 194 -14.39 14.42 -11.93
CA TYR A 194 -13.67 15.60 -12.40
C TYR A 194 -13.56 16.62 -11.27
N SER A 195 -12.63 17.56 -11.42
CA SER A 195 -12.48 18.71 -10.53
C SER A 195 -12.18 19.95 -11.35
N THR A 196 -12.82 21.06 -11.00
CA THR A 196 -12.52 22.40 -11.52
C THR A 196 -11.79 23.26 -10.49
N GLU A 197 -11.62 22.73 -9.27
CA GLU A 197 -10.91 23.41 -8.19
C GLU A 197 -9.40 23.24 -8.38
N LYS A 198 -8.67 24.35 -8.28
CA LYS A 198 -7.21 24.35 -8.35
C LYS A 198 -6.63 23.46 -7.25
N ASN A 199 -5.60 22.68 -7.59
CA ASN A 199 -4.88 21.76 -6.70
C ASN A 199 -5.74 20.63 -6.11
N LYS A 200 -6.97 20.43 -6.58
CA LYS A 200 -7.83 19.31 -6.19
C LYS A 200 -7.96 18.37 -7.37
N ILE A 201 -7.31 17.22 -7.27
CA ILE A 201 -7.06 16.30 -8.37
C ILE A 201 -7.89 15.02 -8.14
N PRO A 202 -8.67 14.58 -9.13
CA PRO A 202 -9.29 13.27 -9.09
C PRO A 202 -8.27 12.16 -8.83
N LEU A 203 -8.50 11.33 -7.81
CA LEU A 203 -7.55 10.30 -7.37
C LEU A 203 -7.17 9.35 -8.51
N TRP A 204 -8.12 8.97 -9.36
CA TRP A 204 -7.89 8.05 -10.46
C TRP A 204 -6.87 8.54 -11.50
N LEU A 205 -6.63 9.86 -11.62
CA LEU A 205 -5.65 10.41 -12.56
C LEU A 205 -4.21 10.03 -12.23
N PHE A 206 -3.91 9.75 -10.96
CA PHE A 206 -2.57 9.36 -10.54
C PHE A 206 -2.15 8.00 -11.11
N GLY A 207 -3.11 7.16 -11.54
CA GLY A 207 -2.83 5.88 -12.19
C GLY A 207 -2.10 5.99 -13.53
N PHE A 208 -2.02 7.19 -14.13
CA PHE A 208 -1.34 7.44 -15.40
C PHE A 208 0.10 7.98 -15.25
N LEU A 209 0.61 8.12 -14.02
CA LEU A 209 1.95 8.69 -13.77
C LEU A 209 3.09 7.67 -13.86
N LYS A 210 2.79 6.41 -14.20
CA LYS A 210 3.76 5.33 -14.34
C LYS A 210 4.05 5.02 -15.80
#